data_AF-A0A7X9KH53-F1
#
_entry.id   AF-A0A7X9KH53-F1
#
_cell.length_a   1.000
_cell.length_b   1.000
_cell.length_c   1.000
_cell.angle_alpha   90.00
_cell.angle_beta   90.00
_cell.angle_gamma   90.00
#
_symmetry.space_group_name_H-M   'P 1'
#
loop_
_entity.id
_entity.type
_entity.pdbx_description
1 polymer ?
#
loop_
_entity_poly.entity_id
_entity_poly.type
_entity_poly.pdbx_seq_one_letter_code
_entity_poly.pdbx_strand_id
1 'polypeptide(L)'
;MSDPVEGAAAAANADERAAMRGFLQRCEVRLSTMHRVATALLSGAGILVLLPALERDAVLQVLRALLAGPVSWSRGLLMIAVALSIVLALVVLWLVVIELTRFYFHANHVVHADGEVFTPRFTLTGLRMPIDEFDDATNAAYEAVHRAPATVGLLVPGNDRARARIDKQLAAYPGLVDDTATEADRARAEALFELAAARRRTLVEEVAKIEYGIVRHMLRLQVIVLRYVKALLVIVVTAVATFGCAAAVNGQTRVSVPDERWIAGVMAIWAPTVLIVVSSPVRWLESLLRTEGAGQTAVSRDHELTQLEDVTARFAIVAWVVSTAAMLRLLVHYPISRQGAVAVIAALAVSVVMLLVVMYRRMAGRRPLRGVRRRA
;
A
#
# COMPACT_ATOMS: atom_id res chain seq x y z
N MET A 1 6.94 2.53 37.27
CA MET A 1 7.22 1.10 36.99
C MET A 1 8.62 1.10 36.41
N SER A 2 9.61 0.74 37.24
CA SER A 2 11.05 0.82 36.92
C SER A 2 11.38 -0.14 35.79
N ASP A 3 11.98 0.37 34.72
CA ASP A 3 12.43 -0.43 33.57
C ASP A 3 13.48 -1.47 34.01
N PRO A 4 13.40 -2.75 33.59
CA PRO A 4 14.36 -3.78 33.99
C PRO A 4 15.73 -3.69 33.28
N VAL A 5 16.07 -2.57 32.64
CA VAL A 5 17.23 -2.48 31.73
C VAL A 5 18.51 -1.96 32.42
N GLU A 6 18.43 -1.42 33.64
CA GLU A 6 19.62 -0.90 34.37
C GLU A 6 20.66 -1.98 34.75
N GLY A 7 20.39 -3.27 34.50
CA GLY A 7 21.28 -4.38 34.88
C GLY A 7 21.91 -5.18 33.73
N ALA A 8 21.67 -4.87 32.45
CA ALA A 8 21.97 -5.80 31.35
C ALA A 8 23.05 -5.38 30.35
N ALA A 9 23.74 -4.24 30.53
CA ALA A 9 24.90 -3.91 29.71
C ALA A 9 26.16 -4.53 30.34
N ALA A 10 26.31 -5.85 30.24
CA ALA A 10 27.65 -6.41 30.34
C ALA A 10 28.51 -5.72 29.27
N ALA A 11 29.62 -5.10 29.68
CA ALA A 11 30.48 -4.37 28.76
C ALA A 11 30.97 -5.34 27.67
N ALA A 12 30.36 -5.26 26.48
CA ALA A 12 30.69 -6.14 25.38
C ALA A 12 32.19 -6.05 25.09
N ASN A 13 32.83 -7.20 24.97
CA ASN A 13 34.26 -7.28 24.68
C ASN A 13 34.55 -6.78 23.24
N ALA A 14 35.83 -6.61 22.91
CA ALA A 14 36.23 -6.04 21.62
C ALA A 14 35.68 -6.83 20.41
N ASP A 15 35.63 -8.15 20.50
CA ASP A 15 35.15 -9.02 19.44
C ASP A 15 33.62 -8.91 19.28
N GLU A 16 32.87 -8.85 20.39
CA GLU A 16 31.43 -8.62 20.40
C GLU A 16 31.07 -7.26 19.80
N ARG A 17 31.81 -6.19 20.14
CA ARG A 17 31.66 -4.87 19.51
C ARG A 17 31.95 -4.91 18.02
N ALA A 18 33.01 -5.59 17.60
CA ALA A 18 33.33 -5.76 16.18
C ALA A 18 32.20 -6.52 15.45
N ALA A 19 31.65 -7.57 16.05
CA ALA A 19 30.53 -8.32 15.50
C ALA A 19 29.26 -7.46 15.36
N MET A 20 28.95 -6.64 16.37
CA MET A 20 27.83 -5.70 16.35
C MET A 20 27.97 -4.65 15.23
N ARG A 21 29.14 -4.01 15.11
CA ARG A 21 29.42 -3.07 14.00
C ARG A 21 29.29 -3.76 12.63
N GLY A 22 29.83 -4.96 12.50
CA GLY A 22 29.71 -5.76 11.28
C GLY A 22 28.26 -6.12 10.95
N PHE A 23 27.43 -6.40 11.96
CA PHE A 23 26.00 -6.62 11.77
C PHE A 23 25.28 -5.35 11.28
N LEU A 24 25.52 -4.20 11.92
CA LEU A 24 24.93 -2.92 11.52
C LEU A 24 25.26 -2.58 10.06
N GLN A 25 26.51 -2.75 9.63
CA GLN A 25 26.93 -2.55 8.24
C GLN A 25 26.16 -3.47 7.27
N ARG A 26 25.96 -4.75 7.60
CA ARG A 26 25.17 -5.67 6.76
C ARG A 26 23.70 -5.23 6.68
N CYS A 27 23.15 -4.71 7.77
CA CYS A 27 21.80 -4.18 7.83
C CYS A 27 21.64 -2.94 6.93
N GLU A 28 22.61 -2.02 6.91
CA GLU A 28 22.59 -0.87 5.99
C GLU A 28 22.57 -1.30 4.51
N VAL A 29 23.39 -2.30 4.14
CA VAL A 29 23.39 -2.86 2.78
C VAL A 29 22.04 -3.49 2.43
N ARG A 30 21.43 -4.24 3.36
CA ARG A 30 20.09 -4.81 3.17
C ARG A 30 19.04 -3.72 3.02
N LEU A 31 19.09 -2.68 3.84
CA LEU A 31 18.16 -1.55 3.81
C LEU A 31 18.28 -0.77 2.49
N SER A 32 19.50 -0.55 2.00
CA SER A 32 19.75 0.02 0.67
C SER A 32 19.11 -0.83 -0.43
N THR A 33 19.26 -2.15 -0.36
CA THR A 33 18.62 -3.07 -1.32
C THR A 33 17.08 -2.98 -1.25
N MET A 34 16.49 -2.98 -0.05
CA MET A 34 15.04 -2.81 0.13
C MET A 34 14.54 -1.48 -0.44
N HIS A 35 15.28 -0.39 -0.21
CA HIS A 35 14.95 0.91 -0.76
C HIS A 35 15.00 0.90 -2.30
N ARG A 36 16.01 0.26 -2.90
CA ARG A 36 16.07 0.11 -4.37
C ARG A 36 14.87 -0.66 -4.92
N VAL A 37 14.41 -1.71 -4.24
CA VAL A 37 13.19 -2.43 -4.63
C VAL A 37 11.97 -1.51 -4.56
N ALA A 38 11.81 -0.76 -3.46
CA ALA A 38 10.72 0.20 -3.31
C ALA A 38 10.75 1.30 -4.40
N THR A 39 11.93 1.82 -4.74
CA THR A 39 12.11 2.80 -5.82
C THR A 39 11.81 2.20 -7.19
N ALA A 40 12.18 0.95 -7.45
CA ALA A 40 11.82 0.25 -8.68
C ALA A 40 10.29 0.08 -8.82
N LEU A 41 9.60 -0.26 -7.72
CA LEU A 41 8.13 -0.29 -7.69
C LEU A 41 7.53 1.10 -7.94
N LEU A 42 8.11 2.16 -7.37
CA LEU A 42 7.65 3.53 -7.57
C LEU A 42 7.85 4.00 -9.01
N SER A 43 8.99 3.65 -9.62
CA SER A 43 9.25 3.90 -11.04
C SER A 43 8.25 3.15 -11.92
N GLY A 44 8.00 1.88 -11.61
CA GLY A 44 6.96 1.07 -12.24
C GLY A 44 5.55 1.61 -12.02
N ALA A 45 5.26 2.25 -10.88
CA ALA A 45 3.96 2.87 -10.60
C ALA A 45 3.63 3.99 -11.58
N GLY A 46 4.62 4.57 -12.25
CA GLY A 46 4.39 5.42 -13.42
C GLY A 46 3.52 4.72 -14.48
N ILE A 47 3.70 3.41 -14.70
CA ILE A 47 2.84 2.62 -15.60
C ILE A 47 1.40 2.59 -15.09
N LEU A 48 1.18 2.41 -13.78
CA LEU A 48 -0.17 2.44 -13.19
C LEU A 48 -0.85 3.80 -13.31
N VAL A 49 -0.08 4.89 -13.34
CA VAL A 49 -0.58 6.26 -13.52
C VAL A 49 -0.83 6.59 -14.99
N LEU A 50 0.02 6.10 -15.90
CA LEU A 50 -0.10 6.35 -17.33
C LEU A 50 -1.28 5.61 -17.95
N LEU A 51 -1.62 4.43 -17.44
CA LEU A 51 -2.63 3.58 -18.06
C LEU A 51 -4.05 4.19 -18.03
N PRO A 52 -4.53 4.80 -16.92
CA PRO A 52 -5.75 5.61 -16.93
C PRO A 52 -5.71 6.81 -17.90
N ALA A 53 -4.53 7.41 -18.13
CA ALA A 53 -4.39 8.50 -19.09
C ALA A 53 -4.50 7.99 -20.53
N LEU A 54 -3.95 6.80 -20.82
CA LEU A 54 -4.11 6.12 -22.12
C LEU A 54 -5.55 5.68 -22.38
N GLU A 55 -6.27 5.28 -21.34
CA GLU A 55 -7.67 4.88 -21.43
C GLU A 55 -8.66 6.06 -21.56
N ARG A 56 -8.21 7.29 -21.28
CA ARG A 56 -9.08 8.48 -21.20
C ARG A 56 -10.02 8.60 -22.40
N ASP A 57 -9.49 8.47 -23.62
CA ASP A 57 -10.29 8.67 -24.82
C ASP A 57 -11.31 7.54 -25.02
N ALA A 58 -10.92 6.30 -24.74
CA ALA A 58 -11.81 5.14 -24.79
C ALA A 58 -12.95 5.25 -23.76
N VAL A 59 -12.63 5.66 -22.54
CA VAL A 59 -13.62 5.91 -21.47
C VAL A 59 -14.59 7.02 -21.87
N LEU A 60 -14.06 8.16 -22.32
CA LEU A 60 -14.88 9.31 -22.72
C LEU A 60 -15.77 8.97 -23.91
N GLN A 61 -15.27 8.20 -24.87
CA GLN A 61 -16.04 7.73 -26.02
C GLN A 61 -17.24 6.89 -25.57
N VAL A 62 -17.02 5.88 -24.73
CA VAL A 62 -18.09 5.00 -24.25
C VAL A 62 -19.13 5.78 -23.44
N LEU A 63 -18.69 6.62 -22.50
CA LEU A 63 -19.61 7.41 -21.66
C LEU A 63 -20.42 8.42 -22.47
N ARG A 64 -19.78 9.15 -23.40
CA ARG A 64 -20.48 10.11 -24.27
C ARG A 64 -21.53 9.42 -25.13
N ALA A 65 -21.20 8.27 -25.69
CA ALA A 65 -22.13 7.54 -26.53
C ALA A 65 -23.33 6.99 -25.73
N LEU A 66 -23.10 6.48 -24.50
CA LEU A 66 -24.18 6.04 -23.62
C LEU A 66 -25.10 7.19 -23.18
N LEU A 67 -24.55 8.40 -23.02
CA LEU A 67 -25.29 9.63 -22.69
C LEU A 67 -25.94 10.29 -23.91
N ALA A 68 -25.67 9.83 -25.13
CA ALA A 68 -26.19 10.45 -26.34
C ALA A 68 -27.69 10.13 -26.52
N GLY A 69 -28.53 11.14 -26.34
CA GLY A 69 -29.99 11.05 -26.48
C GLY A 69 -30.71 10.65 -25.18
N PRO A 70 -31.97 10.19 -25.25
CA PRO A 70 -32.73 9.83 -24.06
C PRO A 70 -32.10 8.63 -23.36
N VAL A 71 -31.89 8.76 -22.04
CA VAL A 71 -31.28 7.71 -21.22
C VAL A 71 -32.33 6.63 -20.93
N SER A 72 -32.19 5.50 -21.59
CA SER A 72 -32.95 4.28 -21.26
C SER A 72 -32.41 3.65 -19.98
N TRP A 73 -33.22 2.79 -19.34
CA TRP A 73 -32.80 2.02 -18.16
C TRP A 73 -31.54 1.15 -18.43
N SER A 74 -31.42 0.55 -19.63
CA SER A 74 -30.23 -0.23 -20.00
C SER A 74 -28.98 0.63 -20.05
N ARG A 75 -29.05 1.80 -20.68
CA ARG A 75 -27.94 2.78 -20.71
C ARG A 75 -27.57 3.24 -19.31
N GLY A 76 -28.56 3.52 -18.46
CA GLY A 76 -28.35 3.84 -17.04
C GLY A 76 -27.52 2.78 -16.30
N LEU A 77 -27.91 1.51 -16.42
CA LEU A 77 -27.18 0.39 -15.81
C LEU A 77 -25.76 0.23 -16.35
N LEU A 78 -25.57 0.37 -17.66
CA LEU A 78 -24.25 0.26 -18.28
C LEU A 78 -23.33 1.42 -17.90
N MET A 79 -23.86 2.63 -17.77
CA MET A 79 -23.10 3.77 -17.24
C MET A 79 -22.63 3.51 -15.81
N ILE A 80 -23.49 2.93 -14.96
CA ILE A 80 -23.09 2.54 -13.60
C ILE A 80 -21.99 1.47 -13.66
N ALA A 81 -22.12 0.46 -14.52
CA ALA A 81 -21.09 -0.58 -14.67
C ALA A 81 -19.72 -0.01 -15.06
N VAL A 82 -19.69 0.85 -16.10
CA VAL A 82 -18.47 1.50 -16.58
C VAL A 82 -17.91 2.47 -15.54
N ALA A 83 -18.76 3.23 -14.85
CA ALA A 83 -18.32 4.10 -13.76
C ALA A 83 -17.68 3.30 -12.62
N LEU A 84 -18.25 2.16 -12.25
CA LEU A 84 -17.70 1.29 -11.20
C LEU A 84 -16.33 0.71 -11.57
N SER A 85 -16.06 0.40 -12.84
CA SER A 85 -14.74 -0.09 -13.25
C SER A 85 -13.68 1.01 -13.19
N ILE A 86 -14.02 2.24 -13.59
CA ILE A 86 -13.14 3.41 -13.49
C ILE A 86 -12.86 3.73 -12.02
N VAL A 87 -13.91 3.80 -11.19
CA VAL A 87 -13.76 4.06 -9.75
C VAL A 87 -12.91 2.97 -9.10
N LEU A 88 -13.08 1.70 -9.48
CA LEU A 88 -12.24 0.62 -8.99
C LEU A 88 -10.76 0.84 -9.35
N ALA A 89 -10.45 1.21 -10.59
CA ALA A 89 -9.08 1.48 -11.01
C ALA A 89 -8.46 2.64 -10.20
N LEU A 90 -9.21 3.72 -9.96
CA LEU A 90 -8.78 4.85 -9.13
C LEU A 90 -8.58 4.45 -7.66
N VAL A 91 -9.51 3.67 -7.09
CA VAL A 91 -9.41 3.18 -5.70
C VAL A 91 -8.20 2.27 -5.53
N VAL A 92 -7.94 1.39 -6.49
CA VAL A 92 -6.78 0.49 -6.50
C VAL A 92 -5.48 1.28 -6.53
N LEU A 93 -5.38 2.29 -7.41
CA LEU A 93 -4.22 3.19 -7.47
C LEU A 93 -4.05 3.97 -6.15
N TRP A 94 -5.14 4.51 -5.61
CA TRP A 94 -5.15 5.23 -4.34
C TRP A 94 -4.64 4.36 -3.18
N LEU A 95 -5.06 3.09 -3.11
CA LEU A 95 -4.59 2.15 -2.10
C LEU A 95 -3.08 1.87 -2.23
N VAL A 96 -2.54 1.78 -3.45
CA VAL A 96 -1.09 1.64 -3.65
C VAL A 96 -0.34 2.88 -3.12
N VAL A 97 -0.85 4.08 -3.37
CA VAL A 97 -0.26 5.33 -2.86
C VAL A 97 -0.28 5.37 -1.33
N ILE A 98 -1.41 5.03 -0.70
CA ILE A 98 -1.50 4.94 0.77
C ILE A 98 -0.45 3.97 1.33
N GLU A 99 -0.30 2.80 0.72
CA GLU A 99 0.67 1.81 1.21
C GLU A 99 2.10 2.23 0.99
N LEU A 100 2.40 2.95 -0.08
CA LEU A 100 3.71 3.56 -0.27
C LEU A 100 4.01 4.59 0.83
N THR A 101 3.04 5.43 1.17
CA THR A 101 3.18 6.39 2.29
C THR A 101 3.43 5.64 3.60
N ARG A 102 2.66 4.58 3.89
CA ARG A 102 2.85 3.75 5.08
C ARG A 102 4.17 3.00 5.06
N PHE A 103 4.69 2.60 3.91
CA PHE A 103 6.00 1.95 3.80
C PHE A 103 7.13 2.89 4.24
N TYR A 104 7.04 4.17 3.91
CA TYR A 104 8.07 5.16 4.23
C TYR A 104 7.89 5.86 5.58
N PHE A 105 6.66 5.97 6.08
CA PHE A 105 6.36 6.71 7.29
C PHE A 105 5.84 5.80 8.40
N HIS A 106 6.35 6.05 9.60
CA HIS A 106 6.13 5.25 10.78
C HIS A 106 5.86 6.14 11.99
N ALA A 107 5.13 5.63 12.97
CA ALA A 107 5.08 6.27 14.27
C ALA A 107 6.45 6.17 14.94
N ASN A 108 6.95 7.31 15.40
CA ASN A 108 8.03 7.46 16.34
C ASN A 108 7.42 7.69 17.71
N HIS A 109 7.98 7.03 18.70
CA HIS A 109 7.53 7.10 20.08
C HIS A 109 8.54 7.97 20.83
N VAL A 110 8.13 9.17 21.18
CA VAL A 110 8.94 10.10 21.97
C VAL A 110 8.35 10.11 23.37
N VAL A 111 9.04 9.45 24.30
CA VAL A 111 8.59 9.27 25.67
C VAL A 111 9.23 10.36 26.52
N HIS A 112 8.40 11.11 27.24
CA HIS A 112 8.79 12.14 28.19
C HIS A 112 8.22 11.81 29.58
N ALA A 113 8.66 12.54 30.61
CA ALA A 113 8.17 12.37 31.98
C ALA A 113 6.64 12.56 32.09
N ASP A 114 6.07 13.46 31.30
CA ASP A 114 4.65 13.83 31.35
C ASP A 114 3.76 13.07 30.36
N GLY A 115 4.34 12.16 29.55
CA GLY A 115 3.57 11.34 28.61
C GLY A 115 4.33 10.91 27.35
N GLU A 116 3.62 10.24 26.46
CA GLU A 116 4.14 9.74 25.17
C GLU A 116 3.57 10.55 24.01
N VAL A 117 4.45 11.01 23.12
CA VAL A 117 4.12 11.79 21.93
C VAL A 117 4.45 10.98 20.68
N PHE A 118 3.48 10.88 19.78
CA PHE A 118 3.63 10.14 18.52
C PHE A 118 3.95 11.11 17.39
N THR A 119 5.11 10.94 16.76
CA THR A 119 5.53 11.76 15.62
C THR A 119 5.76 10.91 14.37
N PRO A 120 5.54 11.43 13.16
CA PRO A 120 5.88 10.69 11.94
C PRO A 120 7.40 10.67 11.77
N ARG A 121 8.01 9.48 11.78
CA ARG A 121 9.39 9.27 11.35
C ARG A 121 9.46 8.63 9.97
N PHE A 122 10.48 9.01 9.24
CA PHE A 122 10.86 8.31 8.02
C PHE A 122 11.53 6.97 8.35
N THR A 123 11.35 6.00 7.47
CA THR A 123 11.94 4.66 7.48
C THR A 123 13.46 4.67 7.68
N LEU A 124 14.15 5.56 6.97
CA LEU A 124 15.57 5.79 7.15
C LEU A 124 15.77 6.82 8.28
N THR A 125 15.87 6.34 9.51
CA THR A 125 16.12 7.21 10.67
C THR A 125 17.54 7.77 10.63
N GLY A 126 17.75 8.95 11.18
CA GLY A 126 19.11 9.47 11.33
C GLY A 126 19.97 8.58 12.24
N LEU A 127 21.28 8.58 11.98
CA LEU A 127 22.27 7.84 12.74
C LEU A 127 23.06 8.82 13.61
N ARG A 128 23.34 8.42 14.84
CA ARG A 128 24.28 9.09 15.74
C ARG A 128 25.31 8.09 16.22
N MET A 129 26.49 8.59 16.54
CA MET A 129 27.54 7.73 17.09
C MET A 129 27.07 7.13 18.43
N PRO A 130 27.21 5.80 18.62
CA PRO A 130 26.85 5.18 19.88
C PRO A 130 27.64 5.77 21.05
N ILE A 131 27.04 5.84 22.23
CA ILE A 131 27.65 6.52 23.38
C ILE A 131 28.83 5.74 23.98
N ASP A 132 28.74 4.41 23.95
CA ASP A 132 29.70 3.44 24.49
C ASP A 132 30.86 3.10 23.54
N GLU A 133 30.85 3.70 22.34
CA GLU A 133 31.95 3.68 21.37
C GLU A 133 33.03 4.73 21.68
N PHE A 134 32.69 5.73 22.49
CA PHE A 134 33.60 6.76 22.96
C PHE A 134 33.87 6.57 24.45
N ASP A 135 35.09 6.95 24.87
CA ASP A 135 35.36 7.16 26.28
C ASP A 135 34.70 8.46 26.78
N ASP A 136 34.70 8.67 28.10
CA ASP A 136 34.04 9.83 28.71
C ASP A 136 34.63 11.16 28.22
N ALA A 137 35.94 11.21 28.01
CA ALA A 137 36.63 12.40 27.52
C ALA A 137 36.21 12.74 26.07
N THR A 138 36.15 11.74 25.20
CA THR A 138 35.73 11.90 23.81
C THR A 138 34.23 12.21 23.73
N ASN A 139 33.41 11.62 24.60
CA ASN A 139 32.00 11.97 24.72
C ASN A 139 31.83 13.45 25.13
N ALA A 140 32.57 13.94 26.12
CA ALA A 140 32.53 15.34 26.51
C ALA A 140 32.98 16.28 25.38
N ALA A 141 34.05 15.93 24.68
CA ALA A 141 34.53 16.69 23.52
C ALA A 141 33.51 16.68 22.36
N TYR A 142 32.90 15.52 22.07
CA TYR A 142 31.84 15.38 21.07
C TYR A 142 30.65 16.27 21.43
N GLU A 143 30.17 16.23 22.68
CA GLU A 143 29.04 17.06 23.13
C GLU A 143 29.36 18.56 23.03
N ALA A 144 30.59 18.97 23.35
CA ALA A 144 31.01 20.36 23.21
C ALA A 144 30.95 20.84 21.75
N VAL A 145 31.45 20.03 20.81
CA VAL A 145 31.39 20.33 19.36
C VAL A 145 29.95 20.25 18.85
N HIS A 146 29.17 19.28 19.31
CA HIS A 146 27.79 19.06 18.90
C HIS A 146 26.89 20.24 19.28
N ARG A 147 27.15 20.87 20.44
CA ARG A 147 26.42 22.04 20.95
C ARG A 147 27.00 23.38 20.47
N ALA A 148 28.15 23.38 19.81
CA ALA A 148 28.75 24.62 19.31
C ALA A 148 27.79 25.34 18.33
N PRO A 149 27.65 26.68 18.41
CA PRO A 149 26.72 27.43 17.56
C PRO A 149 26.92 27.19 16.06
N ALA A 150 28.16 26.97 15.62
CA ALA A 150 28.48 26.66 14.23
C ALA A 150 27.88 25.31 13.78
N THR A 151 27.88 24.30 14.65
CA THR A 151 27.30 22.98 14.38
C THR A 151 25.77 23.02 14.44
N VAL A 152 25.22 23.65 15.48
CA VAL A 152 23.77 23.87 15.63
C VAL A 152 23.21 24.65 14.43
N GLY A 153 23.95 25.64 13.95
CA GLY A 153 23.61 26.46 12.78
C GLY A 153 23.43 25.68 11.47
N LEU A 154 23.97 24.45 11.37
CA LEU A 154 23.77 23.57 10.21
C LEU A 154 22.34 23.03 10.13
N LEU A 155 21.70 22.81 11.28
CA LEU A 155 20.33 22.29 11.38
C LEU A 155 19.30 23.37 11.70
N VAL A 156 19.70 24.37 12.49
CA VAL A 156 18.88 25.52 12.90
C VAL A 156 19.54 26.80 12.38
N PRO A 157 19.22 27.23 11.14
CA PRO A 157 19.82 28.43 10.56
C PRO A 157 19.50 29.67 11.41
N GLY A 158 20.47 30.56 11.59
CA GLY A 158 20.35 31.74 12.45
C GLY A 158 19.41 32.85 11.99
N ASN A 159 18.63 32.64 10.91
CA ASN A 159 17.65 33.62 10.44
C ASN A 159 16.26 33.37 11.04
N ASP A 160 15.56 34.44 11.40
CA ASP A 160 14.29 34.36 12.13
C ASP A 160 13.19 33.65 11.35
N ARG A 161 13.21 33.73 10.01
CA ARG A 161 12.25 33.04 9.16
C ARG A 161 12.39 31.51 9.24
N ALA A 162 13.61 31.00 9.33
CA ALA A 162 13.88 29.58 9.49
C ALA A 162 13.50 29.12 10.91
N ARG A 163 13.90 29.88 11.94
CA ARG A 163 13.52 29.60 13.33
C ARG A 163 12.01 29.55 13.53
N ALA A 164 11.28 30.54 13.03
CA ALA A 164 9.82 30.58 13.11
C ALA A 164 9.15 29.39 12.39
N ARG A 165 9.75 28.89 11.30
CA ARG A 165 9.26 27.69 10.61
C ARG A 165 9.48 26.43 11.46
N ILE A 166 10.65 26.32 12.08
CA ILE A 166 10.99 25.22 12.98
C ILE A 166 10.05 25.25 14.20
N ASP A 167 9.87 26.41 14.82
CA ASP A 167 8.97 26.57 15.97
C ASP A 167 7.54 26.16 15.62
N LYS A 168 7.04 26.57 14.45
CA LYS A 168 5.73 26.14 13.95
C LYS A 168 5.64 24.62 13.74
N GLN A 169 6.72 23.97 13.29
CA GLN A 169 6.77 22.52 13.13
C GLN A 169 6.79 21.80 14.49
N LEU A 170 7.58 22.29 15.44
CA LEU A 170 7.74 21.71 16.77
C LEU A 170 6.48 21.90 17.63
N ALA A 171 5.79 23.04 17.49
CA ALA A 171 4.51 23.31 18.16
C ALA A 171 3.39 22.31 17.79
N ALA A 172 3.52 21.57 16.69
CA ALA A 172 2.59 20.50 16.35
C ALA A 172 2.73 19.25 17.25
N TYR A 173 3.83 19.15 18.01
CA TYR A 173 4.16 18.01 18.86
C TYR A 173 4.48 18.50 20.29
N PRO A 174 3.45 18.70 21.14
CA PRO A 174 3.63 19.18 22.50
C PRO A 174 4.59 18.29 23.30
N GLY A 175 5.47 18.89 24.09
CA GLY A 175 6.44 18.16 24.93
C GLY A 175 7.78 17.84 24.25
N LEU A 176 7.92 18.11 22.95
CA LEU A 176 9.14 17.80 22.19
C LEU A 176 10.22 18.90 22.28
N VAL A 177 9.85 20.09 22.75
CA VAL A 177 10.77 21.19 23.06
C VAL A 177 10.69 21.46 24.54
N ASP A 178 11.85 21.55 25.18
CA ASP A 178 11.94 22.09 26.53
C ASP A 178 11.88 23.62 26.46
N ASP A 179 10.69 24.18 26.69
CA ASP A 179 10.44 25.62 26.71
C ASP A 179 11.19 26.35 27.83
N THR A 180 11.77 25.62 28.79
CA THR A 180 12.59 26.18 29.88
C THR A 180 14.07 26.27 29.54
N ALA A 181 14.49 25.76 28.38
CA ALA A 181 15.88 25.74 27.96
C ALA A 181 16.42 27.15 27.71
N THR A 182 17.54 27.48 28.37
CA THR A 182 18.21 28.79 28.25
C THR A 182 18.83 29.01 26.86
N GLU A 183 19.07 27.94 26.10
CA GLU A 183 19.65 27.96 24.75
C GLU A 183 18.63 27.48 23.71
N ALA A 184 17.77 28.40 23.25
CA ALA A 184 16.64 28.07 22.40
C ALA A 184 17.02 27.36 21.08
N ASP A 185 18.12 27.74 20.42
CA ASP A 185 18.54 27.10 19.16
C ASP A 185 19.09 25.68 19.39
N ARG A 186 19.70 25.41 20.54
CA ARG A 186 20.10 24.06 20.92
C ARG A 186 18.88 23.18 21.18
N ALA A 187 17.90 23.70 21.91
CA ALA A 187 16.64 23.00 22.17
C ALA A 187 15.91 22.65 20.86
N ARG A 188 15.85 23.59 19.90
CA ARG A 188 15.35 23.33 18.55
C ARG A 188 16.11 22.21 17.84
N ALA A 189 17.43 22.22 17.90
CA ALA A 189 18.25 21.21 17.24
C ALA A 189 18.03 19.81 17.82
N GLU A 190 18.01 19.68 19.15
CA GLU A 190 17.74 18.39 19.81
C GLU A 190 16.34 17.88 19.48
N ALA A 191 15.33 18.76 19.54
CA ALA A 191 13.96 18.43 19.14
C ALA A 191 13.88 17.93 17.68
N LEU A 192 14.63 18.55 16.75
CA LEU A 192 14.70 18.08 15.36
C LEU A 192 15.41 16.72 15.23
N PHE A 193 16.44 16.44 16.03
CA PHE A 193 17.05 15.11 16.11
C PHE A 193 16.05 14.06 16.62
N GLU A 194 15.25 14.39 17.62
CA GLU A 194 14.20 13.50 18.13
C GLU A 194 13.10 13.23 17.09
N LEU A 195 12.65 14.24 16.35
CA LEU A 195 11.73 14.07 15.22
C LEU A 195 12.32 13.15 14.14
N ALA A 196 13.62 13.26 13.87
CA ALA A 196 14.33 12.37 12.96
C ALA A 196 14.62 10.97 13.56
N ALA A 197 14.15 10.69 14.79
CA ALA A 197 14.42 9.50 15.58
C ALA A 197 15.92 9.22 15.82
N ALA A 198 16.75 10.25 15.67
CA ALA A 198 18.19 10.24 15.73
C ALA A 198 18.66 10.58 17.16
N ARG A 199 18.56 9.61 18.05
CA ARG A 199 19.05 9.69 19.44
C ARG A 199 20.40 8.99 19.58
N ARG A 200 21.23 9.44 20.51
CA ARG A 200 22.42 8.67 20.93
C ARG A 200 21.94 7.47 21.73
N ARG A 201 22.38 6.29 21.34
CA ARG A 201 22.08 5.02 22.01
C ARG A 201 23.39 4.29 22.25
N THR A 202 23.38 3.26 23.07
CA THR A 202 24.49 2.30 23.12
C THR A 202 24.54 1.47 21.83
N LEU A 203 25.67 0.82 21.57
CA LEU A 203 25.84 -0.01 20.38
C LEU A 203 24.83 -1.16 20.36
N VAL A 204 24.57 -1.78 21.52
CA VAL A 204 23.59 -2.86 21.67
C VAL A 204 22.16 -2.39 21.39
N GLU A 205 21.80 -1.18 21.83
CA GLU A 205 20.49 -0.58 21.57
C GLU A 205 20.31 -0.24 20.08
N GLU A 206 21.35 0.27 19.40
CA GLU A 206 21.29 0.47 17.94
C GLU A 206 21.14 -0.86 17.19
N VAL A 207 21.83 -1.92 17.61
CA VAL A 207 21.68 -3.27 17.03
C VAL A 207 20.24 -3.75 17.18
N ALA A 208 19.67 -3.71 18.39
CA ALA A 208 18.29 -4.14 18.64
C ALA A 208 17.29 -3.31 17.83
N LYS A 209 17.43 -1.97 17.84
CA LYS A 209 16.59 -1.06 17.05
C LYS A 209 16.61 -1.42 15.57
N ILE A 210 17.80 -1.63 14.99
CA ILE A 210 17.95 -1.93 13.57
C ILE A 210 17.41 -3.32 13.24
N GLU A 211 17.58 -4.32 14.12
CA GLU A 211 17.03 -5.66 13.93
C GLU A 211 15.49 -5.62 13.82
N TYR A 212 14.81 -5.03 14.80
CA TYR A 212 13.34 -4.82 14.75
C TYR A 212 12.93 -3.97 13.55
N GLY A 213 13.73 -2.95 13.22
CA GLY A 213 13.57 -2.14 12.02
C GLY A 213 13.53 -3.01 10.77
N ILE A 214 14.59 -3.76 10.49
CA ILE A 214 14.73 -4.59 9.29
C ILE A 214 13.57 -5.58 9.14
N VAL A 215 13.17 -6.26 10.22
CA VAL A 215 12.04 -7.20 10.18
C VAL A 215 10.74 -6.47 9.78
N ARG A 216 10.46 -5.32 10.41
CA ARG A 216 9.29 -4.50 10.07
C ARG A 216 9.29 -4.06 8.61
N HIS A 217 10.44 -3.63 8.10
CA HIS A 217 10.57 -3.17 6.72
C HIS A 217 10.41 -4.31 5.72
N MET A 218 10.92 -5.51 6.05
CA MET A 218 10.74 -6.70 5.23
C MET A 218 9.27 -7.10 5.13
N LEU A 219 8.55 -7.14 6.26
CA LEU A 219 7.12 -7.48 6.27
C LEU A 219 6.29 -6.47 5.45
N ARG A 220 6.56 -5.18 5.60
CA ARG A 220 5.89 -4.14 4.79
C ARG A 220 6.25 -4.23 3.31
N LEU A 221 7.50 -4.56 3.00
CA LEU A 221 7.94 -4.73 1.62
C LEU A 221 7.21 -5.91 0.94
N GLN A 222 6.97 -7.00 1.66
CA GLN A 222 6.19 -8.13 1.15
C GLN A 222 4.75 -7.70 0.79
N VAL A 223 4.10 -6.95 1.68
CA VAL A 223 2.72 -6.47 1.50
C VAL A 223 2.63 -5.50 0.30
N ILE A 224 3.52 -4.51 0.23
CA ILE A 224 3.48 -3.51 -0.85
C ILE A 224 3.76 -4.14 -2.22
N VAL A 225 4.71 -5.06 -2.31
CA VAL A 225 5.01 -5.80 -3.57
C VAL A 225 3.76 -6.55 -4.04
N LEU A 226 3.13 -7.32 -3.14
CA LEU A 226 1.97 -8.12 -3.51
C LEU A 226 0.78 -7.24 -3.93
N ARG A 227 0.54 -6.14 -3.21
CA ARG A 227 -0.53 -5.19 -3.53
C ARG A 227 -0.27 -4.48 -4.86
N TYR A 228 0.97 -4.09 -5.12
CA TYR A 228 1.37 -3.50 -6.40
C TYR A 228 1.08 -4.45 -7.57
N VAL A 229 1.47 -5.72 -7.46
CA VAL A 229 1.18 -6.72 -8.50
C VAL A 229 -0.32 -6.90 -8.71
N LYS A 230 -1.10 -7.01 -7.64
CA LYS A 230 -2.57 -7.09 -7.74
C LYS A 230 -3.16 -5.86 -8.42
N ALA A 231 -2.70 -4.67 -8.05
CA ALA A 231 -3.16 -3.42 -8.61
C ALA A 231 -2.89 -3.34 -10.11
N LEU A 232 -1.67 -3.69 -10.53
CA LEU A 232 -1.28 -3.77 -11.93
C LEU A 232 -2.19 -4.68 -12.72
N LEU A 233 -2.44 -5.89 -12.21
CA LEU A 233 -3.28 -6.84 -12.91
C LEU A 233 -4.75 -6.37 -13.02
N VAL A 234 -5.29 -5.72 -11.98
CA VAL A 234 -6.64 -5.13 -12.01
C VAL A 234 -6.73 -4.02 -13.06
N ILE A 235 -5.72 -3.14 -13.12
CA ILE A 235 -5.67 -2.05 -14.10
C ILE A 235 -5.59 -2.61 -15.52
N VAL A 236 -4.71 -3.57 -15.79
CA VAL A 236 -4.56 -4.18 -17.12
C VAL A 236 -5.87 -4.84 -17.59
N VAL A 237 -6.53 -5.62 -16.72
CA VAL A 237 -7.82 -6.27 -17.08
C VAL A 237 -8.91 -5.22 -17.32
N THR A 238 -8.91 -4.14 -16.55
CA THR A 238 -9.85 -3.04 -16.74
C THR A 238 -9.62 -2.33 -18.06
N ALA A 239 -8.37 -2.09 -18.44
CA ALA A 239 -8.01 -1.52 -19.75
C ALA A 239 -8.53 -2.34 -20.92
N VAL A 240 -8.31 -3.65 -20.88
CA VAL A 240 -8.78 -4.57 -21.91
C VAL A 240 -10.31 -4.52 -22.03
N ALA A 241 -11.02 -4.45 -20.91
CA ALA A 241 -12.48 -4.28 -20.91
C ALA A 241 -12.90 -2.90 -21.44
N THR A 242 -12.21 -1.82 -21.05
CA THR A 242 -12.45 -0.46 -21.57
C THR A 242 -12.30 -0.41 -23.09
N PHE A 243 -11.23 -0.97 -23.64
CA PHE A 243 -11.02 -1.06 -25.09
C PHE A 243 -12.08 -1.96 -25.76
N GLY A 244 -12.45 -3.06 -25.11
CA GLY A 244 -13.55 -3.92 -25.57
C GLY A 244 -14.88 -3.18 -25.67
N CYS A 245 -15.19 -2.32 -24.70
CA CYS A 245 -16.38 -1.45 -24.73
C CYS A 245 -16.27 -0.36 -25.80
N ALA A 246 -15.10 0.28 -25.95
CA ALA A 246 -14.89 1.33 -26.93
C ALA A 246 -14.98 0.81 -28.38
N ALA A 247 -14.53 -0.43 -28.62
CA ALA A 247 -14.66 -1.09 -29.92
C ALA A 247 -16.11 -1.19 -30.40
N ALA A 248 -17.08 -1.37 -29.49
CA ALA A 248 -18.51 -1.40 -29.83
C ALA A 248 -19.04 -0.04 -30.31
N VAL A 249 -18.44 1.05 -29.83
CA VAL A 249 -18.90 2.41 -30.07
C VAL A 249 -18.17 3.07 -31.24
N ASN A 250 -17.19 2.38 -31.84
CA ASN A 250 -16.19 2.97 -32.72
C ASN A 250 -16.79 3.85 -33.84
N GLY A 251 -16.56 5.17 -33.74
CA GLY A 251 -17.00 6.16 -34.73
C GLY A 251 -18.48 6.54 -34.72
N GLN A 252 -19.31 5.98 -33.82
CA GLN A 252 -20.75 6.22 -33.78
C GLN A 252 -21.13 7.30 -32.74
N THR A 253 -21.98 8.25 -33.14
CA THR A 253 -22.52 9.29 -32.25
C THR A 253 -23.67 8.82 -31.37
N ARG A 254 -24.26 7.65 -31.66
CA ARG A 254 -25.33 7.03 -30.87
C ARG A 254 -25.09 5.53 -30.75
N VAL A 255 -25.32 4.99 -29.55
CA VAL A 255 -25.19 3.56 -29.26
C VAL A 255 -26.45 2.84 -29.73
N SER A 256 -26.28 1.83 -30.58
CA SER A 256 -27.37 0.94 -30.99
C SER A 256 -27.63 -0.15 -29.95
N VAL A 257 -28.78 -0.83 -30.03
CA VAL A 257 -29.11 -1.94 -29.12
C VAL A 257 -28.06 -3.08 -29.17
N PRO A 258 -27.54 -3.50 -30.34
CA PRO A 258 -26.40 -4.41 -30.42
C PRO A 258 -25.16 -3.94 -29.63
N ASP A 259 -24.82 -2.66 -29.72
CA ASP A 259 -23.64 -2.11 -29.02
C ASP A 259 -23.87 -2.12 -27.50
N GLU A 260 -25.08 -1.80 -27.04
CA GLU A 260 -25.45 -1.93 -25.62
C GLU A 260 -25.28 -3.38 -25.13
N ARG A 261 -25.66 -4.38 -25.94
CA ARG A 261 -25.47 -5.81 -25.60
C ARG A 261 -24.01 -6.20 -25.53
N TRP A 262 -23.18 -5.66 -26.44
CA TRP A 262 -21.75 -5.90 -26.43
C TRP A 262 -21.11 -5.34 -25.16
N ILE A 263 -21.38 -4.07 -24.83
CA ILE A 263 -20.88 -3.42 -23.61
C ILE A 263 -21.34 -4.21 -22.38
N ALA A 264 -22.61 -4.62 -22.33
CA ALA A 264 -23.14 -5.45 -21.24
C ALA A 264 -22.38 -6.77 -21.09
N GLY A 265 -22.10 -7.46 -22.20
CA GLY A 265 -21.34 -8.71 -22.22
C GLY A 265 -19.90 -8.53 -21.75
N VAL A 266 -19.21 -7.50 -22.23
CA VAL A 266 -17.85 -7.16 -21.80
C VAL A 266 -17.82 -6.90 -20.29
N MET A 267 -18.73 -6.09 -19.76
CA MET A 267 -18.77 -5.76 -18.34
C MET A 267 -19.18 -6.97 -17.47
N ALA A 268 -20.10 -7.81 -17.94
CA ALA A 268 -20.47 -9.05 -17.27
C ALA A 268 -19.30 -10.03 -17.18
N ILE A 269 -18.43 -10.12 -18.19
CA ILE A 269 -17.23 -10.97 -18.17
C ILE A 269 -16.09 -10.33 -17.38
N TRP A 270 -15.93 -9.01 -17.45
CA TRP A 270 -14.90 -8.26 -16.73
C TRP A 270 -15.00 -8.46 -15.21
N ALA A 271 -16.20 -8.41 -14.65
CA ALA A 271 -16.41 -8.50 -13.21
C ALA A 271 -15.87 -9.79 -12.55
N PRO A 272 -16.18 -11.01 -13.03
CA PRO A 272 -15.56 -12.20 -12.49
C PRO A 272 -14.06 -12.29 -12.85
N THR A 273 -13.65 -11.77 -14.01
CA THR A 273 -12.23 -11.77 -14.44
C THR A 273 -11.36 -10.96 -13.48
N VAL A 274 -11.77 -9.75 -13.12
CA VAL A 274 -11.02 -8.90 -12.18
C VAL A 274 -10.93 -9.55 -10.79
N LEU A 275 -11.94 -10.32 -10.38
CA LEU A 275 -11.90 -11.08 -9.13
C LEU A 275 -10.96 -12.29 -9.18
N ILE A 276 -10.89 -13.01 -10.30
CA ILE A 276 -9.89 -14.06 -10.49
C ILE A 276 -8.51 -13.44 -10.32
N VAL A 277 -8.27 -12.37 -11.07
CA VAL A 277 -6.95 -11.79 -11.23
C VAL A 277 -6.44 -11.12 -9.95
N VAL A 278 -7.27 -10.39 -9.21
CA VAL A 278 -6.86 -9.79 -7.92
C VAL A 278 -6.54 -10.85 -6.85
N SER A 279 -7.16 -12.04 -6.95
CA SER A 279 -6.93 -13.16 -6.02
C SER A 279 -5.76 -14.07 -6.42
N SER A 280 -5.29 -13.98 -7.67
CA SER A 280 -4.23 -14.86 -8.20
C SER A 280 -2.92 -14.76 -7.43
N PRO A 281 -2.40 -13.56 -7.06
CA PRO A 281 -1.12 -13.48 -6.36
C PRO A 281 -1.09 -14.18 -4.99
N VAL A 282 -2.19 -14.12 -4.23
CA VAL A 282 -2.30 -14.87 -2.95
C VAL A 282 -2.32 -16.37 -3.21
N ARG A 283 -2.99 -16.84 -4.27
CA ARG A 283 -3.02 -18.25 -4.63
C ARG A 283 -1.68 -18.76 -5.11
N TRP A 284 -0.93 -17.97 -5.86
CA TRP A 284 0.44 -18.31 -6.26
C TRP A 284 1.33 -18.48 -5.03
N LEU A 285 1.20 -17.58 -4.04
CA LEU A 285 1.92 -17.68 -2.79
C LEU A 285 1.50 -18.91 -1.97
N GLU A 286 0.20 -19.20 -1.85
CA GLU A 286 -0.27 -20.43 -1.19
C GLU A 286 0.23 -21.70 -1.90
N SER A 287 0.25 -21.70 -3.23
CA SER A 287 0.77 -22.81 -4.03
C SER A 287 2.26 -23.01 -3.77
N LEU A 288 3.04 -21.93 -3.75
CA LEU A 288 4.47 -21.96 -3.47
C LEU A 288 4.74 -22.58 -2.08
N LEU A 289 4.04 -22.09 -1.05
CA LEU A 289 4.22 -22.59 0.31
C LEU A 289 3.85 -24.09 0.42
N ARG A 290 2.79 -24.53 -0.26
CA ARG A 290 2.42 -25.95 -0.29
C ARG A 290 3.45 -26.80 -0.99
N THR A 291 4.03 -26.32 -2.09
CA THR A 291 5.12 -27.04 -2.79
C THR A 291 6.39 -27.12 -1.95
N GLU A 292 6.60 -26.17 -1.03
CA GLU A 292 7.71 -26.18 -0.05
C GLU A 292 7.39 -27.00 1.21
N GLY A 293 6.25 -27.71 1.24
CA GLY A 293 5.90 -28.64 2.32
C GLY A 293 5.02 -28.06 3.42
N ALA A 294 4.44 -26.85 3.25
CA ALA A 294 3.53 -26.29 4.24
C ALA A 294 2.23 -27.11 4.33
N GLY A 295 2.06 -27.83 5.46
CA GLY A 295 0.83 -28.58 5.74
C GLY A 295 -0.39 -27.70 6.00
N GLN A 296 -0.20 -26.44 6.40
CA GLN A 296 -1.24 -25.43 6.58
C GLN A 296 -0.71 -24.05 6.16
N THR A 297 -1.57 -23.23 5.52
CA THR A 297 -1.25 -21.86 5.12
C THR A 297 -2.29 -20.89 5.68
N ALA A 298 -1.85 -19.74 6.18
CA ALA A 298 -2.72 -18.68 6.70
C ALA A 298 -2.78 -17.43 5.80
N VAL A 299 -2.12 -17.45 4.64
CA VAL A 299 -1.97 -16.31 3.72
C VAL A 299 -3.32 -15.71 3.31
N SER A 300 -4.31 -16.54 2.97
CA SER A 300 -5.67 -16.08 2.62
C SER A 300 -6.49 -15.51 3.79
N ARG A 301 -5.97 -15.54 5.02
CA ARG A 301 -6.57 -14.92 6.20
C ARG A 301 -5.88 -13.63 6.63
N ASP A 302 -4.72 -13.35 6.08
CA ASP A 302 -4.00 -12.13 6.38
C ASP A 302 -4.74 -10.94 5.74
N HIS A 303 -5.29 -10.07 6.59
CA HIS A 303 -6.03 -8.90 6.15
C HIS A 303 -5.17 -7.97 5.30
N GLU A 304 -3.88 -7.82 5.62
CA GLU A 304 -3.00 -6.95 4.86
C GLU A 304 -2.81 -7.45 3.42
N LEU A 305 -2.88 -8.76 3.21
CA LEU A 305 -2.77 -9.39 1.89
C LEU A 305 -4.13 -9.41 1.16
N THR A 306 -5.26 -9.55 1.86
CA THR A 306 -6.58 -9.70 1.21
C THR A 306 -7.41 -8.42 1.11
N GLN A 307 -7.02 -7.32 1.76
CA GLN A 307 -7.81 -6.06 1.78
C GLN A 307 -8.22 -5.60 0.37
N LEU A 308 -7.29 -5.62 -0.58
CA LEU A 308 -7.58 -5.23 -1.96
C LEU A 308 -8.62 -6.15 -2.62
N GLU A 309 -8.58 -7.46 -2.34
CA GLU A 309 -9.54 -8.42 -2.85
C GLU A 309 -10.96 -8.19 -2.29
N ASP A 310 -11.08 -7.74 -1.05
CA ASP A 310 -12.36 -7.37 -0.41
C ASP A 310 -12.94 -6.11 -1.03
N VAL A 311 -12.11 -5.10 -1.28
CA VAL A 311 -12.55 -3.88 -1.98
C VAL A 311 -12.97 -4.21 -3.41
N THR A 312 -12.13 -4.90 -4.19
CA THR A 312 -12.45 -5.30 -5.58
C THR A 312 -13.72 -6.16 -5.65
N ALA A 313 -13.98 -7.03 -4.68
CA ALA A 313 -15.22 -7.82 -4.59
C ALA A 313 -16.47 -6.97 -4.65
N ARG A 314 -16.52 -5.92 -3.83
CA ARG A 314 -17.71 -5.08 -3.66
C ARG A 314 -18.04 -4.39 -4.99
N PHE A 315 -17.04 -3.79 -5.63
CA PHE A 315 -17.20 -3.13 -6.92
C PHE A 315 -17.58 -4.12 -8.02
N ALA A 316 -16.86 -5.24 -8.13
CA ALA A 316 -17.09 -6.24 -9.17
C ALA A 316 -18.47 -6.90 -9.04
N ILE A 317 -18.93 -7.23 -7.82
CA ILE A 317 -20.26 -7.84 -7.62
C ILE A 317 -21.36 -6.87 -8.04
N VAL A 318 -21.27 -5.59 -7.64
CA VAL A 318 -22.29 -4.59 -8.03
C VAL A 318 -22.26 -4.39 -9.55
N ALA A 319 -21.08 -4.23 -10.14
CA ALA A 319 -20.90 -4.09 -11.58
C ALA A 319 -21.45 -5.29 -12.36
N TRP A 320 -21.24 -6.50 -11.83
CA TRP A 320 -21.80 -7.73 -12.39
C TRP A 320 -23.33 -7.71 -12.36
N VAL A 321 -23.93 -7.42 -11.20
CA VAL A 321 -25.39 -7.36 -11.05
C VAL A 321 -26.02 -6.36 -12.03
N VAL A 322 -25.47 -5.14 -12.13
CA VAL A 322 -26.03 -4.12 -13.04
C VAL A 322 -25.83 -4.51 -14.51
N SER A 323 -24.69 -5.11 -14.86
CA SER A 323 -24.41 -5.55 -16.25
C SER A 323 -25.32 -6.70 -16.65
N THR A 324 -25.52 -7.69 -15.77
CA THR A 324 -26.46 -8.80 -15.97
C THR A 324 -27.89 -8.30 -16.08
N ALA A 325 -28.32 -7.36 -15.23
CA ALA A 325 -29.64 -6.75 -15.31
C ALA A 325 -29.85 -6.01 -16.65
N ALA A 326 -28.85 -5.25 -17.12
CA ALA A 326 -28.90 -4.60 -18.43
C ALA A 326 -29.02 -5.62 -19.55
N MET A 327 -28.23 -6.69 -19.50
CA MET A 327 -28.21 -7.76 -20.49
C MET A 327 -29.53 -8.53 -20.56
N LEU A 328 -30.13 -8.85 -19.42
CA LEU A 328 -31.46 -9.49 -19.34
C LEU A 328 -32.54 -8.55 -19.89
N ARG A 329 -32.50 -7.26 -19.56
CA ARG A 329 -33.44 -6.28 -20.09
C ARG A 329 -33.34 -6.19 -21.62
N LEU A 330 -32.11 -6.15 -22.15
CA LEU A 330 -31.83 -6.09 -23.59
C LEU A 330 -32.24 -7.36 -24.34
N LEU A 331 -32.27 -8.51 -23.64
CA LEU A 331 -32.73 -9.78 -24.18
C LEU A 331 -34.26 -9.86 -24.22
N VAL A 332 -34.96 -9.35 -23.20
CA VAL A 332 -36.42 -9.47 -23.06
C VAL A 332 -37.18 -8.41 -23.86
N HIS A 333 -36.73 -7.16 -23.83
CA HIS A 333 -37.52 -6.03 -24.33
C HIS A 333 -37.17 -5.57 -25.75
N TYR A 334 -36.11 -6.12 -26.35
CA TYR A 334 -35.64 -5.68 -27.67
C TYR A 334 -35.46 -6.87 -28.60
N PRO A 335 -35.84 -6.73 -29.89
CA PRO A 335 -35.69 -7.81 -30.86
C PRO A 335 -34.22 -8.22 -30.98
N ILE A 336 -34.00 -9.53 -31.12
CA ILE A 336 -32.67 -10.11 -31.24
C ILE A 336 -32.73 -11.27 -32.24
N SER A 337 -31.68 -11.41 -33.05
CA SER A 337 -31.53 -12.58 -33.90
C SER A 337 -31.29 -13.81 -33.05
N ARG A 338 -31.60 -15.01 -33.57
CA ARG A 338 -31.31 -16.28 -32.84
C ARG A 338 -29.84 -16.40 -32.48
N GLN A 339 -28.93 -16.03 -33.39
CA GLN A 339 -27.49 -16.01 -33.14
C GLN A 339 -27.11 -15.03 -32.02
N GLY A 340 -27.67 -13.82 -32.04
CA GLY A 340 -27.44 -12.82 -30.98
C GLY A 340 -27.96 -13.29 -29.62
N ALA A 341 -29.14 -13.96 -29.58
CA ALA A 341 -29.69 -14.52 -28.35
C ALA A 341 -28.77 -15.60 -27.77
N VAL A 342 -28.29 -16.51 -28.61
CA VAL A 342 -27.32 -17.54 -28.20
C VAL A 342 -26.04 -16.92 -27.66
N ALA A 343 -25.50 -15.89 -28.33
CA ALA A 343 -24.30 -15.20 -27.86
C ALA A 343 -24.49 -14.52 -26.50
N VAL A 344 -25.62 -13.85 -26.29
CA VAL A 344 -25.97 -13.22 -25.00
C VAL A 344 -26.12 -14.26 -23.89
N ILE A 345 -26.84 -15.36 -24.16
CA ILE A 345 -27.03 -16.44 -23.18
C ILE A 345 -25.69 -17.10 -22.84
N ALA A 346 -24.84 -17.35 -23.84
CA ALA A 346 -23.52 -17.94 -23.62
C ALA A 346 -22.64 -17.03 -22.76
N ALA A 347 -22.57 -15.72 -23.05
CA ALA A 347 -21.80 -14.77 -22.27
C ALA A 347 -22.29 -14.68 -20.81
N LEU A 348 -23.61 -14.68 -20.59
CA LEU A 348 -24.20 -14.73 -19.25
C LEU A 348 -23.85 -16.03 -18.53
N ALA A 349 -23.98 -17.18 -19.19
CA ALA A 349 -23.67 -18.48 -18.61
C ALA A 349 -22.19 -18.57 -18.20
N VAL A 350 -21.27 -18.16 -19.08
CA VAL A 350 -19.83 -18.10 -18.80
C VAL A 350 -19.56 -17.19 -17.61
N SER A 351 -20.13 -15.98 -17.61
CA SER A 351 -19.96 -15.01 -16.53
C SER A 351 -20.45 -15.54 -15.18
N VAL A 352 -21.65 -16.15 -15.13
CA VAL A 352 -22.21 -16.78 -13.92
C VAL A 352 -21.29 -17.90 -13.41
N VAL A 353 -20.87 -18.81 -14.29
CA VAL A 353 -19.98 -19.92 -13.92
C VAL A 353 -18.67 -19.39 -13.35
N MET A 354 -18.04 -18.41 -14.01
CA MET A 354 -16.82 -17.79 -13.51
C MET A 354 -17.01 -17.17 -12.13
N LEU A 355 -18.11 -16.42 -11.92
CA LEU A 355 -18.39 -15.79 -10.64
C LEU A 355 -18.59 -16.84 -9.53
N LEU A 356 -19.38 -17.88 -9.80
CA LEU A 356 -19.62 -18.97 -8.84
C LEU A 356 -18.33 -19.69 -8.46
N VAL A 357 -17.48 -20.02 -9.45
CA VAL A 357 -16.17 -20.66 -9.20
C VAL A 357 -15.29 -19.77 -8.33
N VAL A 358 -15.24 -18.47 -8.61
CA VAL A 358 -14.42 -17.53 -7.83
C VAL A 358 -14.95 -17.36 -6.41
N MET A 359 -16.26 -17.21 -6.24
CA MET A 359 -16.88 -17.11 -4.91
C MET A 359 -16.69 -18.40 -4.11
N TYR A 360 -16.87 -19.56 -4.73
CA TYR A 360 -16.61 -20.85 -4.10
C TYR A 360 -15.15 -20.95 -3.62
N ARG A 361 -14.19 -20.64 -4.48
CA ARG A 361 -12.75 -20.67 -4.13
C ARG A 361 -12.43 -19.70 -2.99
N ARG A 362 -13.00 -18.50 -3.01
CA ARG A 362 -12.82 -17.49 -1.97
C ARG A 362 -13.38 -17.95 -0.62
N MET A 363 -14.58 -18.54 -0.61
CA MET A 363 -15.19 -19.09 0.60
C MET A 363 -14.42 -20.30 1.13
N ALA A 364 -13.94 -21.18 0.25
CA ALA A 364 -13.18 -22.37 0.62
C ALA A 364 -11.85 -22.00 1.31
N GLY A 365 -11.13 -20.98 0.81
CA GLY A 365 -9.89 -20.49 1.41
C GLY A 365 -10.09 -19.87 2.81
N ARG A 366 -11.27 -19.30 3.09
CA ARG A 366 -11.59 -18.64 4.37
C ARG A 366 -12.12 -19.58 5.46
N ARG A 367 -12.28 -20.89 5.19
CA ARG A 367 -12.77 -21.83 6.22
C ARG A 367 -11.78 -21.94 7.39
N PRO A 368 -12.27 -21.96 8.65
CA PRO A 368 -11.40 -22.12 9.82
C PRO A 368 -10.71 -23.48 9.78
N LEU A 369 -9.43 -23.53 10.18
CA LEU A 369 -8.74 -24.80 10.40
C LEU A 369 -9.51 -25.56 11.49
N ARG A 370 -10.00 -26.77 11.17
CA ARG A 370 -10.48 -27.67 12.21
C ARG A 370 -9.33 -27.89 13.19
N GLY A 371 -9.58 -27.54 14.45
CA GLY A 371 -8.56 -27.36 15.47
C GLY A 371 -7.62 -28.55 15.60
N VAL A 372 -6.32 -28.26 15.58
CA VAL A 372 -5.35 -29.09 16.29
C VAL A 372 -5.71 -28.94 17.76
N ARG A 373 -6.23 -30.00 18.38
CA ARG A 373 -6.33 -30.11 19.85
C ARG A 373 -4.96 -29.72 20.40
N ARG A 374 -4.87 -28.59 21.11
CA ARG A 374 -3.74 -28.28 21.98
C ARG A 374 -3.58 -29.48 22.91
N ARG A 375 -2.53 -30.28 22.72
CA ARG A 375 -2.04 -31.12 23.82
C ARG A 375 -1.48 -30.13 24.83
N ALA A 376 -2.10 -30.12 26.00
CA ALA A 376 -1.66 -29.41 27.18
C ALA A 376 -0.28 -29.90 27.60
#